data_AF-A0A8S9FQK3-F1
#
_entry.id   AF-A0A8S9FQK3-F1
#
_cell.length_a   1.000
_cell.length_b   1.000
_cell.length_c   1.000
_cell.angle_alpha   90.00
_cell.angle_beta   90.00
_cell.angle_gamma   90.00
#
_symmetry.space_group_name_H-M   'P 1'
#
loop_
_entity.id
_entity.type
_entity.pdbx_description
1 polymer ?
#
loop_
_entity_poly.entity_id
_entity_poly.type
_entity_poly.pdbx_seq_one_letter_code
_entity_poly.pdbx_strand_id
1 'polypeptide(L)'
;MVGTCDKKLIFLDDLSPWIKIPSSWVHDYTPLLAIKPPLGHNASDIVAKIKEGLNSGEVENGKYLKVYLKEDLPSRLHYTESERIPPIIGLVDEGFKVEQERSEAYKECGGAHGYDNALFSMRTIFIGHGPMFAKGRKVPSFENVEIYNVISTILGLKAAPNNGSNEFPSSVLLPRT
;
A
#
# COMPACT_ATOMS: atom_id res chain seq x y z
N MET A 1 -1.64 -4.75 11.11
CA MET A 1 -0.19 -4.71 11.35
C MET A 1 0.35 -6.13 11.26
N VAL A 2 1.56 -6.32 10.74
CA VAL A 2 2.24 -7.62 10.64
C VAL A 2 3.65 -7.51 11.20
N GLY A 3 4.17 -8.60 11.76
CA GLY A 3 5.56 -8.67 12.20
C GLY A 3 6.52 -8.75 11.01
N THR A 4 7.58 -7.95 11.07
CA THR A 4 8.72 -8.02 10.14
C THR A 4 9.93 -8.49 10.93
N CYS A 5 10.34 -9.73 10.69
CA CYS A 5 11.43 -10.40 11.40
C CYS A 5 12.26 -11.24 10.44
N ASP A 6 13.46 -11.58 10.90
CA ASP A 6 14.36 -12.57 10.27
C ASP A 6 14.81 -12.19 8.85
N LYS A 7 15.27 -13.19 8.07
CA LYS A 7 15.88 -13.07 6.74
C LYS A 7 14.90 -12.64 5.61
N LYS A 8 13.75 -12.04 5.93
CA LYS A 8 12.75 -11.58 4.95
C LYS A 8 13.11 -10.19 4.39
N LEU A 9 14.34 -10.06 3.93
CA LEU A 9 14.91 -8.84 3.40
C LEU A 9 15.16 -8.99 1.91
N ILE A 10 14.96 -7.91 1.17
CA ILE A 10 15.30 -7.75 -0.23
C ILE A 10 16.18 -6.49 -0.30
N PHE A 11 17.37 -6.59 -0.87
CA PHE A 11 18.29 -5.45 -0.95
C PHE A 11 18.35 -4.91 -2.36
N LEU A 12 18.20 -3.59 -2.52
CA LEU A 12 18.25 -2.96 -3.85
C LEU A 12 19.63 -3.06 -4.50
N ASP A 13 20.70 -3.06 -3.71
CA ASP A 13 22.07 -3.18 -4.24
C ASP A 13 22.39 -4.55 -4.85
N ASP A 14 21.64 -5.59 -4.47
CA ASP A 14 21.74 -6.92 -5.09
C ASP A 14 21.28 -6.89 -6.57
N LEU A 15 20.55 -5.85 -7.01
CA LEU A 15 20.17 -5.63 -8.41
C LEU A 15 21.30 -5.04 -9.26
N SER A 16 22.45 -4.70 -8.67
CA SER A 16 23.55 -4.01 -9.36
C SER A 16 24.07 -4.66 -10.65
N PRO A 17 23.99 -5.99 -10.88
CA PRO A 17 24.31 -6.58 -12.18
C PRO A 17 23.38 -6.13 -13.32
N TRP A 18 22.12 -5.79 -13.02
CA TRP A 18 21.12 -5.33 -13.99
C TRP A 18 20.97 -3.81 -13.99
N ILE A 19 20.94 -3.21 -12.81
CA ILE A 19 20.71 -1.78 -12.62
C ILE A 19 21.23 -1.31 -11.27
N LYS A 20 21.92 -0.16 -11.28
CA LYS A 20 22.25 0.55 -10.04
C LYS A 20 21.10 1.51 -9.70
N ILE A 21 20.58 1.40 -8.49
CA ILE A 21 19.53 2.27 -7.96
C ILE A 21 20.14 3.08 -6.80
N PRO A 22 20.58 4.32 -7.05
CA PRO A 22 21.09 5.18 -5.98
C PRO A 22 20.01 5.41 -4.91
N SER A 23 20.40 5.42 -3.65
CA SER A 23 19.50 5.74 -2.52
C SER A 23 18.82 7.11 -2.66
N SER A 24 19.43 8.05 -3.39
CA SER A 24 18.84 9.35 -3.71
C SER A 24 17.62 9.29 -4.65
N TRP A 25 17.40 8.16 -5.32
CA TRP A 25 16.19 7.93 -6.13
C TRP A 25 15.05 7.35 -5.29
N VAL A 26 15.36 6.76 -4.13
CA VAL A 26 14.39 6.04 -3.31
C VAL A 26 13.75 7.00 -2.32
N HIS A 27 12.44 7.16 -2.43
CA HIS A 27 11.63 7.98 -1.53
C HIS A 27 11.22 7.21 -0.28
N ASP A 28 10.91 5.92 -0.46
CA ASP A 28 10.52 5.00 0.60
C ASP A 28 10.94 3.58 0.19
N TYR A 29 11.34 2.77 1.17
CA TYR A 29 11.77 1.38 0.93
C TYR A 29 10.67 0.38 1.29
N THR A 30 10.05 0.53 2.46
CA THR A 30 9.19 -0.50 3.06
C THR A 30 8.05 0.12 3.85
N PRO A 31 6.83 -0.46 3.83
CA PRO A 31 6.40 -1.64 3.06
C PRO A 31 5.90 -1.36 1.63
N LEU A 32 6.08 -0.13 1.15
CA LEU A 32 5.81 0.26 -0.22
C LEU A 32 7.08 0.89 -0.78
N LEU A 33 7.78 0.18 -1.66
CA LEU A 33 8.96 0.74 -2.32
C LEU A 33 8.51 1.83 -3.29
N ALA A 34 9.09 3.02 -3.20
CA ALA A 34 8.74 4.15 -4.06
C ALA A 34 10.01 4.80 -4.61
N ILE A 35 10.17 4.77 -5.93
CA ILE A 35 11.39 5.23 -6.62
C ILE A 35 11.02 6.34 -7.60
N LYS A 36 11.75 7.45 -7.52
CA LYS A 36 11.69 8.58 -8.44
C LYS A 36 13.08 8.85 -9.01
N PRO A 37 13.38 8.35 -10.22
CA PRO A 37 14.64 8.67 -10.85
C PRO A 37 14.65 10.15 -11.31
N PRO A 38 15.83 10.79 -11.43
CA PRO A 38 15.97 12.13 -11.99
C PRO A 38 15.47 12.22 -13.43
N LEU A 39 15.19 13.44 -13.88
CA LEU A 39 14.81 13.72 -15.28
C LEU A 39 15.82 13.10 -16.26
N GLY A 40 15.30 12.60 -17.40
CA GLY A 40 16.09 11.93 -18.43
C GLY A 40 16.23 10.42 -18.27
N HIS A 41 15.79 9.84 -17.15
CA HIS A 41 15.72 8.39 -16.98
C HIS A 41 14.36 7.86 -17.40
N ASN A 42 14.35 6.78 -18.20
CA ASN A 42 13.12 6.11 -18.60
C ASN A 42 12.66 5.15 -17.48
N ALA A 43 11.53 5.46 -16.86
CA ALA A 43 10.97 4.64 -15.79
C ALA A 43 10.61 3.21 -16.26
N SER A 44 10.16 3.04 -17.51
CA SER A 44 9.79 1.73 -18.05
C SER A 44 11.01 0.83 -18.18
N ASP A 45 12.13 1.36 -18.69
CA ASP A 45 13.39 0.64 -18.81
C ASP A 45 13.96 0.26 -17.43
N ILE A 46 13.81 1.14 -16.44
CA ILE A 46 14.20 0.87 -15.05
C ILE A 46 13.37 -0.28 -14.48
N VAL A 47 12.04 -0.22 -14.62
CA VAL A 47 11.13 -1.28 -14.16
C VAL A 47 11.46 -2.61 -14.84
N ALA A 48 11.76 -2.61 -16.13
CA ALA A 48 12.13 -3.82 -16.87
C ALA A 48 13.42 -4.45 -16.31
N LYS A 49 14.47 -3.66 -16.08
CA LYS A 49 15.74 -4.15 -15.49
C LYS A 49 15.58 -4.65 -14.06
N ILE A 50 14.76 -3.97 -13.25
CA ILE A 50 14.44 -4.43 -11.90
C ILE A 50 13.72 -5.78 -11.96
N LYS A 51 12.70 -5.92 -12.81
CA LYS A 51 11.97 -7.18 -13.00
C LYS A 51 12.90 -8.31 -13.48
N GLU A 52 13.84 -8.01 -14.37
CA GLU A 52 14.83 -8.99 -14.82
C GLU A 52 15.69 -9.50 -13.65
N GLY A 53 16.24 -8.59 -12.84
CA GLY A 53 17.03 -8.97 -11.66
C GLY A 53 16.24 -9.70 -10.58
N LEU A 54 14.99 -9.29 -10.31
CA LEU A 54 14.14 -9.99 -9.33
C LEU A 54 13.75 -11.41 -9.78
N ASN A 55 13.68 -11.65 -11.09
CA ASN A 55 13.33 -12.95 -11.67
C ASN A 55 14.55 -13.84 -11.98
N SER A 56 15.78 -13.34 -11.84
CA SER A 56 17.00 -14.11 -12.14
C SER A 56 17.27 -15.26 -11.17
N GLY A 57 16.73 -15.16 -9.95
CA GLY A 57 17.04 -16.07 -8.84
C GLY A 57 18.32 -15.71 -8.07
N GLU A 58 19.05 -14.68 -8.49
CA GLU A 58 20.27 -14.20 -7.81
C GLU A 58 19.97 -13.18 -6.70
N VAL A 59 18.85 -12.46 -6.80
CA VAL A 59 18.39 -11.55 -5.75
C VAL A 59 17.66 -12.34 -4.67
N GLU A 60 18.24 -12.38 -3.47
CA GLU A 60 17.63 -13.04 -2.31
C GLU A 60 16.22 -12.49 -2.06
N ASN A 61 15.24 -13.40 -1.94
CA ASN A 61 13.82 -13.06 -1.78
C ASN A 61 13.21 -12.21 -2.92
N GLY A 62 13.88 -12.01 -4.05
CA GLY A 62 13.42 -11.12 -5.13
C GLY A 62 12.00 -11.42 -5.65
N LYS A 63 11.60 -12.70 -5.64
CA LYS A 63 10.24 -13.15 -6.02
C LYS A 63 9.10 -12.58 -5.18
N TYR A 64 9.40 -12.02 -4.00
CA TYR A 64 8.43 -11.43 -3.07
C TYR A 64 8.29 -9.91 -3.23
N LEU A 65 9.00 -9.30 -4.19
CA LEU A 65 8.83 -7.91 -4.57
C LEU A 65 8.30 -7.83 -6.00
N LYS A 66 7.18 -7.14 -6.19
CA LYS A 66 6.62 -6.85 -7.51
C LYS A 66 6.71 -5.36 -7.79
N VAL A 67 7.44 -4.99 -8.82
CA VAL A 67 7.65 -3.58 -9.20
C VAL A 67 6.80 -3.23 -10.43
N TYR A 68 6.19 -2.06 -10.39
CA TYR A 68 5.28 -1.56 -11.41
C TYR A 68 5.69 -0.13 -11.79
N LEU A 69 5.38 0.25 -13.04
CA LEU A 69 5.07 1.66 -13.28
C LEU A 69 3.81 1.99 -12.50
N LYS A 70 3.69 3.21 -11.97
CA LYS A 70 2.51 3.57 -11.19
C LYS A 70 1.22 3.36 -12.00
N GLU A 71 1.25 3.61 -13.30
CA GLU A 71 0.14 3.43 -14.23
C GLU A 71 -0.29 1.96 -14.39
N ASP A 72 0.60 1.01 -14.09
CA ASP A 72 0.36 -0.43 -14.18
C ASP A 72 -0.10 -1.04 -12.84
N LEU A 73 -0.24 -0.24 -11.79
CA LEU A 73 -0.72 -0.73 -10.50
C LEU A 73 -2.15 -1.28 -10.61
N PRO A 74 -2.52 -2.29 -9.79
CA PRO A 74 -3.89 -2.77 -9.72
C PRO A 74 -4.88 -1.62 -9.50
N SER A 75 -5.84 -1.45 -10.42
CA SER A 75 -6.77 -0.31 -10.44
C SER A 75 -7.56 -0.13 -9.14
N ARG A 76 -7.85 -1.24 -8.44
CA ARG A 76 -8.51 -1.23 -7.12
C ARG A 76 -7.77 -0.44 -6.03
N LEU A 77 -6.48 -0.16 -6.22
CA LEU A 77 -5.68 0.61 -5.26
C LEU A 77 -5.93 2.12 -5.41
N HIS A 78 -6.44 2.57 -6.56
CA HIS A 78 -6.66 4.00 -6.86
C HIS A 78 -5.40 4.87 -6.58
N TYR A 79 -4.21 4.34 -6.88
CA TYR A 79 -2.93 4.90 -6.47
C TYR A 79 -2.05 5.33 -7.66
N THR A 80 -2.61 6.10 -8.60
CA THR A 80 -1.94 6.49 -9.86
C THR A 80 -2.03 8.00 -10.16
N GLU A 81 -3.19 8.60 -9.89
CA GLU A 81 -3.59 9.95 -10.32
C GLU A 81 -3.06 11.09 -9.43
N SER A 82 -1.75 11.09 -9.17
CA SER A 82 -1.08 12.19 -8.45
C SER A 82 0.39 12.30 -8.85
N GLU A 83 0.87 13.54 -9.00
CA GLU A 83 2.30 13.84 -9.22
C GLU A 83 3.17 13.54 -8.00
N ARG A 84 2.55 13.44 -6.81
CA ARG A 84 3.24 13.10 -5.56
C ARG A 84 3.58 11.62 -5.49
N ILE A 85 2.89 10.77 -6.26
CA ILE A 85 3.16 9.34 -6.35
C ILE A 85 4.35 9.16 -7.30
N PRO A 86 5.49 8.59 -6.83
CA PRO A 86 6.63 8.30 -7.69
C PRO A 86 6.25 7.40 -8.87
N PRO A 87 6.95 7.52 -10.02
CA PRO A 87 6.60 6.78 -11.24
C PRO A 87 6.82 5.26 -11.10
N ILE A 88 7.63 4.81 -10.13
CA ILE A 88 7.95 3.41 -9.94
C ILE A 88 7.56 3.01 -8.52
N ILE A 89 6.71 2.00 -8.41
CA ILE A 89 6.16 1.52 -7.14
C ILE A 89 6.42 0.01 -7.02
N GLY A 90 6.97 -0.43 -5.89
CA GLY A 90 7.16 -1.82 -5.54
C GLY A 90 6.21 -2.25 -4.43
N LEU A 91 5.39 -3.26 -4.72
CA LEU A 91 4.57 -3.96 -3.74
C LEU A 91 5.36 -5.17 -3.24
N VAL A 92 5.76 -5.14 -1.98
CA VAL A 92 6.43 -6.26 -1.31
C VAL A 92 5.41 -7.13 -0.59
N ASP A 93 5.61 -8.44 -0.59
CA ASP A 93 4.72 -9.39 0.07
C ASP A 93 4.72 -9.20 1.59
N GLU A 94 3.63 -9.64 2.22
CA GLU A 94 3.36 -9.45 3.64
C GLU A 94 4.52 -9.91 4.55
N GLY A 95 5.03 -8.99 5.37
CA GLY A 95 6.09 -9.25 6.35
C GLY A 95 7.52 -9.24 5.78
N PHE A 96 7.70 -8.98 4.49
CA PHE A 96 9.01 -8.70 3.89
C PHE A 96 9.35 -7.22 3.91
N LYS A 97 10.65 -6.91 3.93
CA LYS A 97 11.17 -5.54 3.84
C LYS A 97 12.12 -5.42 2.66
N VAL A 98 12.04 -4.31 1.95
CA VAL A 98 13.08 -3.82 1.05
C VAL A 98 13.98 -2.85 1.83
N GLU A 99 15.29 -2.92 1.59
CA GLU A 99 16.31 -2.02 2.14
C GLU A 99 17.34 -1.71 1.05
N GLN A 100 18.20 -0.70 1.24
CA GLN A 100 19.22 -0.37 0.24
C GLN A 100 20.30 -1.46 0.14
N GLU A 101 20.98 -1.69 1.26
CA GLU A 101 22.21 -2.49 1.33
C GLU A 101 22.17 -3.54 2.44
N ARG A 102 23.01 -4.57 2.33
CA ARG A 102 23.14 -5.63 3.33
C ARG A 102 23.79 -5.08 4.59
N SER A 103 22.98 -4.87 5.64
CA SER A 103 23.45 -4.45 6.97
C SER A 103 22.76 -5.24 8.08
N GLU A 104 23.50 -5.58 9.13
CA GLU A 104 22.95 -6.22 10.34
C GLU A 104 21.92 -5.33 11.04
N ALA A 105 22.03 -4.00 10.89
CA ALA A 105 21.07 -3.05 11.46
C ALA A 105 19.64 -3.27 10.95
N TYR A 106 19.47 -3.79 9.73
CA TYR A 106 18.14 -4.02 9.13
C TYR A 106 17.50 -5.34 9.55
N LYS A 107 18.20 -6.19 10.30
CA LYS A 107 17.67 -7.47 10.78
C LYS A 107 16.85 -7.33 12.06
N GLU A 108 16.61 -6.11 12.54
CA GLU A 108 15.73 -5.87 13.67
C GLU A 108 14.29 -6.31 13.37
N CYS A 109 13.71 -6.97 14.38
CA CYS A 109 12.35 -7.43 14.42
C CYS A 109 11.40 -6.31 14.87
N GLY A 110 10.32 -6.08 14.14
CA GLY A 110 9.34 -5.05 14.49
C GLY A 110 7.93 -5.34 13.97
N GLY A 111 7.03 -4.38 14.15
CA GLY A 111 5.72 -4.35 13.53
C GLY A 111 5.71 -3.38 12.35
N ALA A 112 5.06 -3.76 11.25
CA ALA A 112 4.91 -2.92 10.06
C ALA A 112 3.48 -2.92 9.52
N HIS A 113 3.18 -1.92 8.70
CA HIS A 113 1.92 -1.74 7.97
C HIS A 113 2.15 -0.92 6.70
N GLY A 114 1.19 -0.93 5.77
CA GLY A 114 1.32 -0.22 4.48
C GLY A 114 1.49 -1.15 3.28
N TYR A 115 1.44 -2.47 3.51
CA TYR A 115 1.29 -3.48 2.47
C TYR A 115 -0.07 -3.34 1.76
N ASP A 116 -0.30 -4.21 0.78
CA ASP A 116 -1.56 -4.31 0.05
C ASP A 116 -2.80 -4.33 0.98
N ASN A 117 -3.73 -3.40 0.75
CA ASN A 117 -4.93 -3.22 1.57
C ASN A 117 -5.90 -4.42 1.52
N ALA A 118 -5.74 -5.33 0.55
CA ALA A 118 -6.51 -6.57 0.47
C ALA A 118 -6.07 -7.62 1.51
N LEU A 119 -4.86 -7.51 2.07
CA LEU A 119 -4.34 -8.44 3.06
C LEU A 119 -5.16 -8.38 4.34
N PHE A 120 -5.43 -9.55 4.93
CA PHE A 120 -6.21 -9.62 6.17
C PHE A 120 -5.53 -8.86 7.32
N SER A 121 -4.20 -8.89 7.42
CA SER A 121 -3.46 -8.16 8.46
C SER A 121 -3.53 -6.64 8.31
N MET A 122 -3.88 -6.12 7.12
CA MET A 122 -4.01 -4.69 6.84
C MET A 122 -5.44 -4.17 7.06
N ARG A 123 -6.39 -5.06 7.35
CA ARG A 123 -7.76 -4.66 7.69
C ARG A 123 -7.80 -3.91 9.03
N THR A 124 -8.69 -2.94 9.09
CA THR A 124 -8.94 -2.12 10.29
C THR A 124 -10.22 -2.54 10.99
N ILE A 125 -10.44 -1.98 12.19
CA ILE A 125 -11.64 -2.22 12.99
C ILE A 125 -12.58 -1.04 12.83
N PHE A 126 -13.88 -1.33 12.69
CA PHE A 126 -14.95 -0.34 12.77
C PHE A 126 -15.98 -0.77 13.81
N ILE A 127 -16.30 0.13 14.75
CA ILE A 127 -17.36 -0.07 15.75
C ILE A 127 -18.21 1.20 15.79
N GLY A 128 -19.48 1.09 15.40
CA GLY A 128 -20.47 2.16 15.52
C GLY A 128 -21.35 1.96 16.75
N HIS A 129 -21.42 2.96 17.62
CA HIS A 129 -22.32 2.98 18.78
C HIS A 129 -23.08 4.30 18.82
N GLY A 130 -24.40 4.24 18.96
CA GLY A 130 -25.24 5.42 19.11
C GLY A 130 -26.69 5.13 18.71
N PRO A 131 -27.60 6.12 18.84
CA PRO A 131 -29.02 5.94 18.54
C PRO A 131 -29.29 5.61 17.07
N MET A 132 -28.39 6.01 16.16
CA MET A 132 -28.49 5.70 14.74
C MET A 132 -27.83 4.38 14.33
N PHE A 133 -27.17 3.66 15.26
CA PHE A 133 -26.61 2.34 14.98
C PHE A 133 -27.46 1.25 15.65
N ALA A 134 -27.72 0.17 14.92
CA ALA A 134 -28.41 -0.99 15.48
C ALA A 134 -27.54 -1.68 16.54
N LYS A 135 -28.11 -1.95 17.72
CA LYS A 135 -27.41 -2.66 18.80
C LYS A 135 -27.04 -4.09 18.37
N GLY A 136 -25.78 -4.47 18.57
CA GLY A 136 -25.29 -5.84 18.33
C GLY A 136 -25.26 -6.28 16.86
N ARG A 137 -25.53 -5.39 15.90
CA ARG A 137 -25.53 -5.72 14.47
C ARG A 137 -24.09 -5.85 13.96
N LYS A 138 -23.80 -6.95 13.25
CA LYS A 138 -22.60 -7.12 12.43
C LYS A 138 -22.95 -6.75 10.99
N VAL A 139 -22.03 -6.05 10.33
CA VAL A 139 -22.15 -5.68 8.90
C VAL A 139 -20.99 -6.32 8.12
N PRO A 140 -21.14 -6.55 6.79
CA PRO A 140 -20.02 -6.95 5.94
C PRO A 140 -18.87 -5.95 5.99
N SER A 141 -17.67 -6.39 5.58
CA SER A 141 -16.54 -5.46 5.40
C SER A 141 -16.84 -4.42 4.32
N PHE A 142 -16.34 -3.21 4.53
CA PHE A 142 -16.48 -2.09 3.61
C PHE A 142 -15.20 -1.22 3.65
N GLU A 143 -15.05 -0.34 2.67
CA GLU A 143 -13.88 0.53 2.55
C GLU A 143 -14.04 1.79 3.42
N ASN A 144 -12.94 2.28 3.99
CA ASN A 144 -12.98 3.42 4.93
C ASN A 144 -13.44 4.74 4.29
N VAL A 145 -13.36 4.87 2.96
CA VAL A 145 -13.87 6.04 2.21
C VAL A 145 -15.36 6.27 2.45
N GLU A 146 -16.10 5.19 2.75
CA GLU A 146 -17.53 5.23 3.01
C GLU A 146 -17.90 5.94 4.33
N ILE A 147 -16.95 6.00 5.27
CA ILE A 147 -17.17 6.57 6.62
C ILE A 147 -17.54 8.06 6.54
N TYR A 148 -17.03 8.79 5.55
CA TYR A 148 -17.35 10.21 5.38
C TYR A 148 -18.85 10.45 5.18
N ASN A 149 -19.50 9.63 4.34
CA ASN A 149 -20.94 9.73 4.09
C ASN A 149 -21.75 9.29 5.33
N VAL A 150 -21.25 8.30 6.09
CA VAL A 150 -21.88 7.87 7.35
C VAL A 150 -21.89 9.01 8.37
N ILE A 151 -20.75 9.65 8.61
CA ILE A 151 -20.64 10.76 9.57
C ILE A 151 -21.48 11.95 9.12
N SER A 152 -21.42 12.32 7.84
CA SER A 152 -22.24 13.42 7.30
C SER A 152 -23.73 13.15 7.46
N THR A 153 -24.17 11.90 7.24
CA THR A 153 -25.56 11.46 7.46
C THR A 153 -25.96 11.51 8.92
N ILE A 154 -25.08 11.17 9.86
CA ILE A 154 -25.38 11.29 11.30
C ILE A 154 -25.57 12.76 11.68
N LEU A 155 -24.70 13.64 11.18
CA LEU A 155 -24.72 15.08 11.50
C LEU A 155 -25.81 15.87 10.75
N GLY A 156 -26.46 15.27 9.74
CA GLY A 156 -27.43 15.99 8.89
C GLY A 156 -26.79 17.00 7.95
N LEU A 157 -25.54 16.74 7.54
CA LEU A 157 -24.80 17.58 6.63
C LEU A 157 -24.96 17.09 5.18
N LYS A 158 -24.93 18.03 4.24
CA LYS A 158 -24.74 17.70 2.82
C LYS A 158 -23.26 17.33 2.61
N ALA A 159 -22.99 16.08 2.27
CA ALA A 159 -21.66 15.60 1.96
C ALA A 159 -21.06 16.37 0.76
N ALA A 160 -19.78 16.74 0.85
CA ALA A 160 -19.03 17.23 -0.31
C ALA A 160 -18.74 16.05 -1.29
N PRO A 161 -18.43 16.32 -2.57
CA PRO A 161 -18.03 15.28 -3.51
C PRO A 161 -16.85 14.46 -2.95
N ASN A 162 -17.01 13.14 -2.94
CA ASN A 162 -16.03 12.18 -2.41
C ASN A 162 -16.19 10.82 -3.13
N ASN A 163 -15.32 9.85 -2.80
CA ASN A 163 -15.32 8.54 -3.45
C ASN A 163 -16.20 7.47 -2.77
N GLY A 164 -16.84 7.79 -1.65
CA GLY A 164 -17.81 6.89 -1.01
C GLY A 164 -19.15 6.87 -1.74
N SER A 165 -19.86 5.75 -1.64
CA SER A 165 -21.16 5.53 -2.23
C SER A 165 -22.25 6.27 -1.45
N ASN A 166 -23.18 6.93 -2.15
CA ASN A 166 -24.23 7.74 -1.51
C ASN A 166 -25.23 6.88 -0.71
N GLU A 167 -25.44 5.64 -1.13
CA GLU A 167 -26.41 4.70 -0.55
C GLU A 167 -25.83 3.93 0.64
N PHE A 168 -24.51 3.95 0.83
CA PHE A 168 -23.84 3.18 1.87
C PHE A 168 -24.33 3.50 3.29
N PRO A 169 -24.57 4.77 3.70
CA PRO A 169 -25.05 5.08 5.04
C PRO A 169 -26.32 4.31 5.43
N SER A 170 -27.26 4.10 4.49
CA SER A 170 -28.49 3.34 4.73
C SER A 170 -28.24 1.85 4.98
N SER A 171 -27.08 1.33 4.57
CA SER A 171 -26.71 -0.07 4.85
C SER A 171 -26.27 -0.29 6.29
N VAL A 172 -25.72 0.75 6.96
CA VAL A 172 -25.12 0.67 8.31
C VAL A 172 -25.91 1.41 9.39
N LEU A 173 -26.60 2.49 9.04
CA LEU A 173 -27.42 3.30 9.95
C LEU A 173 -28.88 2.83 9.98
N LEU A 174 -29.55 3.08 11.10
CA LEU A 174 -31.00 2.97 11.22
C LEU A 174 -31.68 4.13 10.46
N PRO A 175 -32.91 3.92 9.95
CA PRO A 175 -33.72 5.02 9.42
C PRO A 175 -33.90 6.12 10.48
N ARG A 176 -33.90 7.39 10.03
CA ARG A 176 -34.22 8.51 10.92
C ARG A 176 -35.69 8.42 11.33
N THR A 177 -35.94 8.44 12.63
CA THR A 177 -37.26 8.60 13.25
C THR A 177 -37.61 10.07 13.39
#